data_AF-A0A9E0RVW5-F1
#
_entry.id   AF-A0A9E0RVW5-F1
#
_cell.length_a   1.000
_cell.length_b   1.000
_cell.length_c   1.000
_cell.angle_alpha   90.00
_cell.angle_beta   90.00
_cell.angle_gamma   90.00
#
_symmetry.space_group_name_H-M   'P 1'
#
loop_
_entity.id
_entity.type
_entity.pdbx_description
1 polymer ?
#
loop_
_entity_poly.entity_id
_entity_poly.type
_entity_poly.pdbx_seq_one_letter_code
_entity_poly.pdbx_strand_id
1 'polypeptide(L)'
;FYTRVRAHPELGPIFENEIGDHWDTHLPKMKDFWSSVATNSGRYGGKPVPAHQKLSGVTASHFNTWLGLFRETLDDLATHEETPGYFMERAERIATSLQLAMFGLPGLPRTGAHSN
;
A
#
# COMPACT_ATOMS: atom_id res chain seq x y z
N PHE A 1 4.67 -2.96 11.36
CA PHE A 1 4.08 -2.15 10.27
C PHE A 1 2.69 -1.60 10.60
N TYR A 2 1.60 -2.39 10.53
CA TYR A 2 0.24 -1.83 10.67
C TYR A 2 -0.04 -1.16 12.03
N THR A 3 0.63 -1.57 13.11
CA THR A 3 0.61 -0.82 14.39
C THR A 3 1.08 0.63 14.22
N ARG A 4 2.15 0.87 13.43
CA ARG A 4 2.65 2.22 13.12
C ARG A 4 1.69 2.98 12.23
N VAL A 5 1.14 2.33 11.20
CA VAL A 5 0.14 2.93 10.31
C VAL A 5 -1.07 3.44 11.10
N ARG A 6 -1.60 2.61 12.01
CA ARG A 6 -2.75 2.97 12.86
C ARG A 6 -2.46 4.13 13.81
N ALA A 7 -1.22 4.22 14.29
CA ALA A 7 -0.78 5.29 15.20
C ALA A 7 -0.40 6.59 14.46
N HIS A 8 -0.20 6.56 13.14
CA HIS A 8 0.26 7.72 12.39
C HIS A 8 -0.88 8.75 12.22
N PRO A 9 -0.67 10.05 12.49
CA PRO A 9 -1.73 11.05 12.47
C PRO A 9 -2.40 11.23 11.10
N GLU A 10 -1.66 11.05 10.00
CA GLU A 10 -2.21 11.19 8.65
C GLU A 10 -2.78 9.88 8.07
N LEU A 11 -2.17 8.73 8.37
CA LEU A 11 -2.59 7.45 7.80
C LEU A 11 -3.64 6.75 8.65
N GLY A 12 -3.54 6.87 9.98
CA GLY A 12 -4.46 6.26 10.93
C GLY A 12 -5.92 6.53 10.58
N PRO A 13 -6.35 7.79 10.41
CA PRO A 13 -7.73 8.12 10.05
C PRO A 13 -8.20 7.51 8.71
N ILE A 14 -7.32 7.39 7.72
CA ILE A 14 -7.65 6.79 6.42
C ILE A 14 -7.94 5.30 6.59
N PHE A 15 -7.05 4.59 7.30
CA PHE A 15 -7.23 3.15 7.53
C PHE A 15 -8.40 2.87 8.47
N GLU A 16 -8.64 3.73 9.46
CA GLU A 16 -9.79 3.61 10.36
C GLU A 16 -11.12 3.76 9.60
N ASN A 17 -11.23 4.76 8.71
CA ASN A 17 -12.44 4.96 7.91
C ASN A 17 -12.74 3.77 6.96
N GLU A 18 -11.71 3.08 6.46
CA GLU A 18 -11.86 2.02 5.46
C GLU A 18 -11.92 0.61 6.05
N ILE A 19 -11.27 0.38 7.19
CA ILE A 19 -11.16 -0.94 7.82
C ILE A 19 -12.00 -1.00 9.11
N GLY A 20 -12.08 0.10 9.87
CA GLY A 20 -12.70 0.15 11.18
C GLY A 20 -12.18 -0.97 12.09
N ASP A 21 -13.10 -1.70 12.71
CA ASP A 21 -12.79 -2.82 13.61
C ASP A 21 -12.34 -4.11 12.88
N HIS A 22 -12.41 -4.18 11.55
CA HIS A 22 -12.21 -5.41 10.76
C HIS A 22 -10.73 -5.78 10.51
N TRP A 23 -9.83 -5.41 11.42
CA TRP A 23 -8.38 -5.67 11.33
C TRP A 23 -8.04 -7.16 11.36
N ASP A 24 -8.80 -7.93 12.12
CA ASP A 24 -8.77 -9.39 12.19
C ASP A 24 -8.98 -10.06 10.82
N THR A 25 -9.78 -9.45 9.94
CA THR A 25 -9.96 -9.93 8.55
C THR A 25 -8.96 -9.34 7.57
N HIS A 26 -8.46 -8.12 7.84
CA HIS A 26 -7.52 -7.42 6.96
C HIS A 26 -6.10 -7.98 7.06
N LEU A 27 -5.61 -8.21 8.28
CA LEU A 27 -4.23 -8.63 8.52
C LEU A 27 -3.86 -9.99 7.86
N PRO A 28 -4.71 -11.03 7.88
CA PRO A 28 -4.43 -12.27 7.16
C PRO A 28 -4.25 -12.04 5.65
N LYS A 29 -5.10 -11.24 5.02
CA LYS A 29 -4.99 -10.91 3.59
C LYS A 29 -3.68 -10.20 3.28
N MET A 30 -3.22 -9.32 4.17
CA MET A 30 -1.94 -8.62 3.99
C MET A 30 -0.74 -9.53 4.18
N LYS A 31 -0.82 -10.53 5.08
CA LYS A 31 0.20 -11.58 5.18
C LYS A 31 0.28 -12.40 3.90
N ASP A 32 -0.85 -12.81 3.34
CA ASP A 32 -0.90 -13.56 2.08
C ASP A 32 -0.36 -12.72 0.91
N PHE A 33 -0.74 -11.45 0.85
CA PHE A 33 -0.23 -10.49 -0.14
C PHE A 33 1.30 -10.38 -0.10
N TRP A 34 1.87 -10.07 1.06
CA TRP A 34 3.32 -9.90 1.19
C TRP A 34 4.08 -11.21 0.99
N SER A 35 3.53 -12.34 1.41
CA SER A 35 4.11 -13.65 1.13
C SER A 35 4.14 -13.93 -0.37
N SER A 36 3.05 -13.61 -1.09
CA SER A 36 2.99 -13.74 -2.55
C SER A 36 3.98 -12.82 -3.27
N VAL A 37 4.14 -11.59 -2.78
CA VAL A 37 5.11 -10.61 -3.31
C VAL A 37 6.56 -11.05 -3.07
N ALA A 38 6.86 -11.59 -1.88
CA ALA A 38 8.20 -12.06 -1.53
C ALA A 38 8.59 -13.38 -2.21
N THR A 39 7.62 -14.18 -2.65
CA THR A 39 7.90 -15.48 -3.29
C THR A 39 7.65 -15.47 -4.79
N ASN A 40 7.15 -14.36 -5.35
CA ASN A 40 6.62 -14.30 -6.72
C ASN A 40 5.63 -15.44 -7.03
N SER A 41 4.93 -15.95 -6.02
CA SER A 41 4.15 -17.18 -6.15
C SER A 41 2.79 -16.98 -6.82
N GLY A 42 2.35 -15.73 -7.00
CA GLY A 42 1.04 -15.39 -7.56
C GLY A 42 -0.15 -15.90 -6.74
N ARG A 43 0.07 -16.34 -5.50
CA ARG A 43 -0.96 -16.94 -4.64
C ARG A 43 -1.98 -15.92 -4.11
N TYR A 44 -1.63 -14.63 -4.12
CA TYR A 44 -2.57 -13.58 -3.77
C TYR A 44 -3.49 -13.26 -4.96
N GLY A 45 -4.76 -13.66 -4.86
CA GLY A 45 -5.79 -13.42 -5.89
C GLY A 45 -6.51 -12.07 -5.80
N GLY A 46 -6.13 -11.21 -4.86
CA GLY A 46 -6.76 -9.90 -4.69
C GLY A 46 -6.39 -8.91 -5.80
N LYS A 47 -7.15 -7.82 -5.91
CA LYS A 47 -6.92 -6.76 -6.90
C LYS A 47 -6.60 -5.43 -6.19
N PRO A 48 -5.32 -5.13 -5.90
CA PRO A 48 -4.94 -3.93 -5.14
C PRO A 48 -5.39 -2.63 -5.82
N VAL A 49 -5.15 -2.49 -7.13
CA VAL A 49 -5.48 -1.25 -7.87
C VAL A 49 -6.96 -0.86 -7.72
N PRO A 50 -7.94 -1.72 -8.05
CA PRO A 50 -9.36 -1.39 -7.85
C PRO A 50 -9.76 -1.11 -6.41
N ALA A 51 -9.06 -1.68 -5.41
CA ALA A 51 -9.34 -1.39 -4.01
C ALA A 51 -8.90 0.03 -3.64
N HIS A 52 -7.73 0.46 -4.09
CA HIS A 52 -7.17 1.78 -3.76
C HIS A 52 -7.81 2.91 -4.58
N GLN A 53 -8.22 2.65 -5.83
CA GLN A 53 -8.90 3.67 -6.66
C GLN A 53 -10.26 4.13 -6.10
N LYS A 54 -10.87 3.35 -5.20
CA LYS A 54 -12.13 3.71 -4.53
C LYS A 54 -11.93 4.65 -3.34
N LEU A 55 -10.70 4.76 -2.85
CA LEU A 55 -10.38 5.55 -1.68
C LEU A 55 -10.48 7.04 -1.98
N SER A 56 -11.08 7.78 -1.04
CA SER A 56 -11.09 9.24 -1.05
C SER A 56 -10.15 9.78 0.03
N GLY A 57 -9.58 10.96 -0.18
CA GLY A 57 -8.66 11.58 0.80
C GLY A 57 -7.23 11.02 0.81
N VAL A 58 -6.90 10.07 -0.08
CA VAL A 58 -5.51 9.60 -0.27
C VAL A 58 -4.78 10.53 -1.24
N THR A 59 -3.57 10.96 -0.88
CA THR A 59 -2.69 11.81 -1.68
C THR A 59 -1.38 11.09 -1.99
N ALA A 60 -0.58 11.64 -2.90
CA ALA A 60 0.77 11.15 -3.16
C ALA A 60 1.68 11.17 -1.92
N SER A 61 1.55 12.18 -1.03
CA SER A 61 2.35 12.26 0.18
C SER A 61 2.08 11.11 1.15
N HIS A 62 0.85 10.61 1.21
CA HIS A 62 0.50 9.44 2.04
C HIS A 62 1.27 8.18 1.62
N PHE A 63 1.58 8.01 0.34
CA PHE A 63 2.41 6.89 -0.12
C PHE A 63 3.86 7.02 0.39
N ASN A 64 4.42 8.23 0.40
CA ASN A 64 5.77 8.47 0.95
C ASN A 64 5.80 8.14 2.45
N THR A 65 4.81 8.60 3.21
CA THR A 65 4.67 8.28 4.64
C THR A 65 4.53 6.77 4.84
N TRP A 66 3.69 6.10 4.07
CA TRP A 66 3.49 4.65 4.17
C TRP A 66 4.77 3.87 3.89
N LEU A 67 5.54 4.28 2.86
CA LEU A 67 6.84 3.69 2.52
C LEU A 67 7.87 3.91 3.63
N GLY A 68 7.90 5.10 4.25
CA GLY A 68 8.76 5.41 5.39
C GLY A 68 8.48 4.50 6.58
N LEU A 69 7.21 4.38 7.00
CA LEU A 69 6.82 3.48 8.11
C LEU A 69 7.12 2.00 7.80
N PHE A 70 7.03 1.62 6.52
CA PHE A 70 7.36 0.26 6.07
C PHE A 70 8.86 0.02 6.17
N ARG A 71 9.67 0.97 5.70
CA ARG A 71 11.13 0.95 5.81
C ARG A 71 11.58 0.83 7.26
N GLU A 72 11.08 1.71 8.14
CA GLU A 72 11.38 1.64 9.57
C GLU A 72 11.01 0.27 10.16
N THR A 73 9.89 -0.32 9.73
CA THR A 73 9.49 -1.65 10.24
C THR A 73 10.50 -2.71 9.80
N LEU A 74 10.99 -2.64 8.57
CA LEU A 74 11.98 -3.57 8.07
C LEU A 74 13.31 -3.39 8.78
N ASP A 75 13.77 -2.16 8.97
CA ASP A 75 15.04 -1.88 9.65
C ASP A 75 15.03 -2.41 11.10
N ASP A 76 13.88 -2.36 11.79
CA ASP A 76 13.77 -2.86 13.17
C ASP A 76 13.64 -4.39 13.28
N LEU A 77 13.08 -5.05 12.26
CA LEU A 77 12.73 -6.48 12.32
C LEU A 77 13.66 -7.38 11.49
N ALA A 78 14.36 -6.83 10.52
CA ALA A 78 15.21 -7.60 9.64
C ALA A 78 16.43 -8.15 10.40
N THR A 79 16.63 -9.45 10.29
CA THR A 79 17.84 -10.11 10.81
C THR A 79 18.97 -10.17 9.79
N HIS A 80 18.63 -10.04 8.50
CA HIS A 80 19.59 -10.03 7.39
C HIS A 80 19.60 -8.66 6.72
N GLU A 81 20.79 -8.12 6.49
CA GLU A 81 21.03 -6.79 5.90
C GLU A 81 20.36 -6.62 4.53
N GLU A 82 20.22 -7.70 3.77
CA GLU A 82 19.59 -7.72 2.45
C GLU A 82 18.06 -7.47 2.51
N THR A 83 17.43 -7.78 3.65
CA THR A 83 15.96 -7.90 3.78
C THR A 83 15.24 -6.58 3.54
N PRO A 84 15.66 -5.45 4.15
CA PRO A 84 15.02 -4.16 3.90
C PRO A 84 15.06 -3.79 2.41
N GLY A 85 16.21 -3.90 1.75
CA GLY A 85 16.34 -3.59 0.32
C GLY A 85 15.43 -4.43 -0.56
N TYR A 86 15.39 -5.74 -0.31
CA TYR A 86 14.54 -6.69 -1.05
C TYR A 86 13.05 -6.32 -1.00
N PHE A 87 12.54 -6.00 0.19
CA PHE A 87 11.13 -5.65 0.36
C PHE A 87 10.81 -4.22 -0.10
N MET A 88 11.73 -3.27 0.08
CA MET A 88 11.54 -1.88 -0.33
C MET A 88 11.43 -1.74 -1.85
N GLU A 89 12.28 -2.42 -2.64
CA GLU A 89 12.18 -2.41 -4.11
C GLU A 89 10.77 -2.80 -4.59
N ARG A 90 10.16 -3.80 -3.94
CA ARG A 90 8.81 -4.28 -4.26
C ARG A 90 7.75 -3.29 -3.80
N ALA A 91 7.87 -2.79 -2.57
CA ALA A 91 6.95 -1.82 -2.00
C ALA A 91 6.88 -0.53 -2.84
N GLU A 92 8.02 -0.03 -3.30
CA GLU A 92 8.11 1.16 -4.16
C GLU A 92 7.46 0.94 -5.53
N ARG A 93 7.67 -0.23 -6.15
CA ARG A 93 6.99 -0.59 -7.42
C ARG A 93 5.47 -0.66 -7.25
N ILE A 94 5.00 -1.26 -6.16
CA ILE A 94 3.58 -1.32 -5.82
C ILE A 94 3.03 0.10 -5.61
N ALA A 95 3.69 0.91 -4.79
CA ALA A 95 3.29 2.29 -4.53
C ALA A 95 3.24 3.11 -5.83
N THR A 96 4.23 2.97 -6.70
CA THR A 96 4.26 3.63 -8.01
C THR A 96 3.06 3.22 -8.88
N SER A 97 2.76 1.93 -8.96
CA SER A 97 1.62 1.43 -9.73
C SER A 97 0.29 1.95 -9.20
N LEU A 98 0.12 1.98 -7.88
CA LEU A 98 -1.10 2.50 -7.24
C LEU A 98 -1.24 4.01 -7.45
N GLN A 99 -0.16 4.78 -7.26
CA GLN A 99 -0.16 6.23 -7.49
C GLN A 99 -0.51 6.56 -8.93
N LEU A 100 0.06 5.84 -9.91
CA LEU A 100 -0.28 6.02 -11.32
C LEU A 100 -1.76 5.73 -11.60
N ALA A 101 -2.32 4.68 -11.01
CA ALA A 101 -3.73 4.34 -11.20
C ALA A 101 -4.69 5.35 -10.55
N MET A 102 -4.31 5.90 -9.39
CA MET A 102 -5.12 6.85 -8.62
C MET A 102 -5.02 8.28 -9.14
N PHE A 103 -3.82 8.72 -9.51
CA PHE A 103 -3.56 10.14 -9.81
C PHE A 103 -3.24 10.40 -11.28
N GLY A 104 -2.97 9.36 -12.08
CA GLY A 104 -2.52 9.50 -13.45
C GLY A 104 -1.06 9.93 -13.56
N LEU A 105 -0.61 10.19 -14.79
CA LEU A 105 0.70 10.79 -15.02
C LEU A 105 0.63 12.30 -14.77
N PRO A 106 1.61 12.90 -14.08
CA PRO A 106 1.70 14.34 -13.98
C PRO A 106 1.66 14.98 -15.37
N GLY A 107 0.66 15.83 -15.63
CA GLY A 107 0.51 16.57 -16.89
C GLY A 107 -0.36 15.93 -17.98
N LEU A 108 -1.00 14.78 -17.73
CA LEU A 108 -2.00 14.22 -18.65
C LEU A 108 -3.39 14.18 -18.00
N PRO A 109 -4.42 14.85 -18.58
CA PRO A 109 -5.77 14.77 -18.06
C PRO A 109 -6.27 13.32 -18.12
N ARG A 110 -6.98 12.89 -17.07
CA ARG A 110 -7.72 11.62 -17.10
C ARG A 110 -8.75 11.75 -18.23
N THR A 111 -8.59 10.99 -19.31
CA THR A 111 -9.62 10.89 -20.35
C THR A 111 -10.90 10.41 -19.69
N GLY A 112 -11.86 11.32 -19.57
CA GLY A 112 -13.17 11.07 -18.98
C GLY A 112 -13.85 9.93 -19.71
N ALA A 113 -14.40 9.02 -18.93
CA ALA A 113 -15.32 8.00 -19.37
C ALA A 113 -16.47 8.64 -20.16
N HIS A 114 -16.85 7.98 -21.24
CA HIS A 114 -17.99 8.30 -22.09
C HIS A 114 -19.26 8.56 -21.26
N SER A 115 -19.80 9.77 -21.40
CA SER A 115 -21.23 10.01 -21.20
C SER A 115 -21.97 9.45 -22.40
N ASN A 116 -22.96 8.59 -22.15
CA ASN A 116 -24.01 8.26 -23.10
C ASN A 116 -25.31 8.89 -22.58
#